data_AF-A0A7G3ZG16-F1
#
_entry.id   AF-A0A7G3ZG16-F1
#
_cell.length_a   1.000
_cell.length_b   1.000
_cell.length_c   1.000
_cell.angle_alpha   90.00
_cell.angle_beta   90.00
_cell.angle_gamma   90.00
#
_symmetry.space_group_name_H-M   'P 1'
#
loop_
_entity.id
_entity.type
_entity.pdbx_description
1 polymer ?
#
loop_
_entity_poly.entity_id
_entity_poly.type
_entity_poly.pdbx_seq_one_letter_code
_entity_poly.pdbx_strand_id
1 'polypeptide(L)'
;MFSTIRNWGSGSKRTLVQRYTDELSQITGEIHELDRSLKTSQQAMDNMQSVLTYNGSGLVISVFAYLYWKWDGNWFRIAAGVAACIALLAVVKYTAYRTGQWNRSRQSRKLAKLRALHQEKLEKLKEETNYHATNSIIQRFSQGEDQSEDAMILMDEELRDKYRELSDLKDELAQFKQEDKLNDKKERDKWFDKVINALAGGDTVNRMFLPIACPKCKAQTGAYRLGNLAFRYVCPVCGYAEPQQAPVEEKSR
;
A
#
# COMPACT_ATOMS: atom_id res chain seq x y z
N MET A 1 4.41 36.42 -8.86
CA MET A 1 3.51 37.59 -8.94
C MET A 1 2.09 37.06 -8.89
N PHE A 2 1.47 37.10 -7.71
CA PHE A 2 0.12 36.58 -7.50
C PHE A 2 -0.88 37.72 -7.64
N SER A 3 -1.84 37.57 -8.56
CA SER A 3 -2.89 38.54 -8.81
C SER A 3 -3.92 38.51 -7.69
N THR A 4 -4.18 39.69 -7.15
CA THR A 4 -5.15 39.98 -6.11
C THR A 4 -6.56 39.77 -6.65
N ILE A 5 -7.21 38.65 -6.31
CA ILE A 5 -8.64 38.46 -6.58
C ILE A 5 -9.42 39.20 -5.49
N ARG A 6 -9.95 40.36 -5.89
CA ARG A 6 -10.88 41.18 -5.12
C ARG A 6 -12.28 40.57 -5.22
N ASN A 7 -12.72 39.83 -4.19
CA ASN A 7 -14.11 39.39 -4.10
C ASN A 7 -14.94 40.38 -3.29
N TRP A 8 -15.78 41.12 -4.01
CA TRP A 8 -16.92 41.87 -3.52
C TRP A 8 -18.09 40.88 -3.36
N GLY A 9 -18.68 40.86 -2.16
CA GLY A 9 -19.60 39.80 -1.73
C GLY A 9 -20.96 39.76 -2.43
N SER A 10 -21.54 38.56 -2.37
CA SER A 10 -22.97 38.36 -2.15
C SER A 10 -23.11 37.33 -1.03
N GLY A 11 -23.77 37.72 0.06
CA GLY A 11 -24.02 36.89 1.23
C GLY A 11 -25.12 35.87 0.98
N SER A 12 -24.97 35.01 -0.03
CA SER A 12 -25.83 33.83 -0.17
C SER A 12 -25.50 32.86 0.96
N LYS A 13 -26.47 32.56 1.82
CA LYS A 13 -26.35 31.50 2.83
C LYS A 13 -26.19 30.17 2.10
N ARG A 14 -24.94 29.75 1.84
CA ARG A 14 -24.64 28.45 1.23
C ARG A 14 -25.22 27.34 2.10
N THR A 15 -25.84 26.34 1.47
CA THR A 15 -26.30 25.14 2.17
C THR A 15 -25.09 24.41 2.77
N LEU A 16 -25.31 23.68 3.87
CA LEU A 16 -24.26 22.94 4.58
C LEU A 16 -23.47 22.04 3.61
N VAL A 17 -24.18 21.29 2.78
CA VAL A 17 -23.58 20.42 1.75
C VAL A 17 -22.71 21.22 0.78
N GLN A 18 -23.18 22.37 0.29
CA GLN A 18 -22.41 23.18 -0.65
C GLN A 18 -21.12 23.72 -0.03
N ARG A 19 -21.15 24.12 1.25
CA ARG A 19 -19.94 24.56 1.97
C ARG A 19 -18.91 23.43 2.08
N TYR A 20 -19.33 22.25 2.52
CA TYR A 20 -18.41 21.11 2.65
C TYR A 20 -17.90 20.62 1.30
N THR A 21 -18.72 20.63 0.25
CA THR A 21 -18.28 20.33 -1.13
C THR A 21 -17.20 21.30 -1.60
N ASP A 22 -17.41 22.61 -1.40
CA ASP A 22 -16.42 23.63 -1.74
C ASP A 22 -15.11 23.41 -0.97
N GLU A 23 -15.18 23.23 0.35
CA GLU A 23 -14.01 23.00 1.21
C GLU A 23 -13.25 21.71 0.84
N LEU A 24 -13.95 20.59 0.66
CA LEU A 24 -13.33 19.31 0.28
C LEU A 24 -12.73 19.37 -1.12
N SER A 25 -13.38 20.04 -2.07
CA SER A 25 -12.84 20.22 -3.42
C SER A 25 -11.57 21.07 -3.40
N GLN A 26 -11.52 22.12 -2.58
CA GLN A 26 -10.34 22.96 -2.41
C GLN A 26 -9.18 22.14 -1.81
N ILE A 27 -9.43 21.41 -0.72
CA ILE A 27 -8.40 20.57 -0.08
C ILE A 27 -7.89 19.50 -1.06
N THR A 28 -8.79 18.86 -1.80
CA THR A 28 -8.44 17.85 -2.81
C THR A 28 -7.59 18.46 -3.94
N GLY A 29 -7.95 19.67 -4.39
CA GLY A 29 -7.15 20.43 -5.35
C GLY A 29 -5.73 20.71 -4.84
N GLU A 30 -5.59 21.19 -3.60
CA GLU A 30 -4.29 21.44 -2.98
C GLU A 30 -3.45 20.16 -2.83
N ILE A 31 -4.08 19.03 -2.48
CA ILE A 31 -3.41 17.72 -2.41
C ILE A 31 -2.86 17.32 -3.79
N HIS A 32 -3.66 17.44 -4.84
CA HIS A 32 -3.24 17.09 -6.21
C HIS A 32 -2.14 18.01 -6.73
N GLU A 33 -2.22 19.32 -6.45
CA GLU A 33 -1.17 20.27 -6.82
C GLU A 33 0.15 19.95 -6.12
N LEU A 34 0.12 19.67 -4.81
CA LEU A 34 1.31 19.26 -4.06
C LEU A 34 1.90 17.94 -4.58
N ASP A 35 1.06 16.94 -4.86
CA ASP A 35 1.52 15.64 -5.37
C ASP A 35 2.17 15.79 -6.76
N ARG A 36 1.58 16.61 -7.64
CA ARG A 36 2.17 16.95 -8.94
C ARG A 36 3.49 17.68 -8.77
N SER A 37 3.58 18.67 -7.87
CA SER A 37 4.82 19.40 -7.59
C SER A 37 5.93 18.49 -7.07
N LEU A 38 5.59 17.55 -6.18
CA LEU A 38 6.52 16.55 -5.68
C LEU A 38 7.05 15.64 -6.79
N LYS A 39 6.18 15.17 -7.68
CA LYS A 39 6.55 14.31 -8.82
C LYS A 39 7.43 15.05 -9.83
N THR A 40 7.08 16.28 -10.20
CA THR A 40 7.90 17.07 -11.13
C THR A 40 9.24 17.44 -10.52
N SER A 41 9.28 17.78 -9.23
CA SER A 41 10.53 18.00 -8.51
C SER A 41 11.40 16.75 -8.46
N GLN A 42 10.80 15.56 -8.31
CA GLN A 42 11.55 14.30 -8.31
C GLN A 42 12.16 14.03 -9.69
N GLN A 43 11.37 14.12 -10.75
CA GLN A 43 11.87 13.98 -12.13
C GLN A 43 12.97 14.99 -12.45
N ALA A 44 12.81 16.24 -12.00
CA ALA A 44 13.83 17.27 -12.17
C ALA A 44 15.13 16.93 -11.43
N MET A 45 15.06 16.38 -10.21
CA MET A 45 16.24 15.95 -9.46
C MET A 45 16.93 14.76 -10.11
N ASP A 46 16.18 13.78 -10.62
CA ASP A 46 16.73 12.60 -11.30
C ASP A 46 17.43 13.01 -12.61
N ASN A 47 16.80 13.90 -13.38
CA ASN A 47 17.42 14.50 -14.57
C ASN A 47 18.65 15.34 -14.21
N MET A 48 18.59 16.13 -13.14
CA MET A 48 19.73 16.92 -12.69
C MET A 48 20.90 16.02 -12.27
N GLN A 49 20.61 14.91 -11.58
CA GLN A 49 21.64 13.94 -11.18
C GLN A 49 22.29 13.26 -12.38
N SER A 50 21.52 12.87 -13.39
CA SER A 50 22.05 12.25 -14.62
C SER A 50 22.90 13.23 -15.42
N VAL A 51 22.43 14.48 -15.58
CA VAL A 51 23.20 15.57 -16.20
C VAL A 51 24.49 15.84 -15.42
N LEU A 52 24.44 15.90 -14.09
CA LEU A 52 25.62 16.15 -13.26
C LEU A 52 26.61 14.97 -13.30
N THR A 53 26.14 13.72 -13.42
CA THR A 53 27.03 12.57 -13.63
C THR A 53 27.75 12.64 -14.97
N TYR A 54 27.02 12.94 -16.04
CA TYR A 54 27.58 12.97 -17.39
C TYR A 54 28.55 14.13 -17.58
N ASN A 55 28.17 15.33 -17.16
CA ASN A 55 29.06 16.50 -17.25
C ASN A 55 30.22 16.42 -16.24
N GLY A 56 29.98 15.84 -15.05
CA GLY A 56 31.01 15.65 -14.04
C GLY A 56 32.12 14.70 -14.48
N SER A 57 31.80 13.60 -15.15
CA SER A 57 32.81 12.68 -15.68
C SER A 57 33.66 13.33 -16.79
N GLY A 58 33.04 14.09 -17.69
CA GLY A 58 33.75 14.86 -18.72
C GLY A 58 34.72 15.91 -18.16
N LEU A 59 34.32 16.59 -17.07
CA LEU A 59 35.17 17.55 -16.36
C LEU A 59 36.39 16.86 -15.74
N VAL A 60 36.20 15.71 -15.08
CA VAL A 60 37.30 14.94 -14.48
C VAL A 60 38.31 14.51 -15.53
N ILE A 61 37.85 14.03 -16.70
CA ILE A 61 38.73 13.64 -17.83
C ILE A 61 39.51 14.85 -18.36
N SER A 62 38.84 15.99 -18.53
CA SER A 62 39.48 17.24 -18.99
C SER A 62 40.55 17.74 -18.02
N VAL A 63 40.28 17.69 -16.71
CA VAL A 63 41.25 18.08 -15.67
C VAL A 63 42.42 17.11 -15.64
N PHE A 64 42.18 15.80 -15.77
CA PHE A 64 43.23 14.80 -15.85
C PHE A 64 44.18 15.07 -17.03
N ALA A 65 43.63 15.32 -18.23
CA ALA A 65 44.42 15.63 -19.41
C ALA A 65 45.25 16.91 -19.26
N TYR A 66 44.68 17.97 -18.67
CA TYR A 66 45.40 19.22 -18.41
C TYR A 66 46.54 19.04 -17.40
N LEU A 67 46.30 18.32 -16.30
CA LEU A 67 47.31 18.07 -15.27
C LEU A 67 48.45 17.18 -15.79
N TYR A 68 48.12 16.21 -16.64
CA TYR A 68 49.10 15.33 -17.29
C TYR A 68 50.06 16.11 -18.19
N TRP A 69 49.54 17.06 -18.98
CA TRP A 69 50.40 17.89 -19.84
C TRP A 69 51.24 18.89 -19.03
N LYS A 70 50.68 19.50 -17.99
CA LYS A 70 51.36 20.57 -17.24
C LYS A 70 52.49 20.09 -16.33
N TRP A 71 52.33 18.91 -15.74
CA TRP A 71 53.30 18.36 -14.79
C TRP A 71 53.84 17.04 -15.31
N ASP A 72 54.85 17.15 -16.17
CA ASP A 72 55.60 15.99 -16.61
C ASP A 72 56.38 15.38 -15.43
N GLY A 73 56.25 14.07 -15.25
CA GLY A 73 57.01 13.26 -14.27
C GLY A 73 56.53 13.24 -12.81
N ASN A 74 55.56 14.06 -12.38
CA ASN A 74 55.16 14.14 -10.96
C ASN A 74 53.76 13.55 -10.66
N TRP A 75 53.66 12.22 -10.80
CA TRP A 75 52.42 11.43 -10.68
C TRP A 75 51.58 11.74 -9.42
N PHE A 76 52.22 11.95 -8.27
CA PHE A 76 51.50 12.22 -7.01
C PHE A 76 50.65 13.49 -7.05
N ARG A 77 51.11 14.54 -7.75
CA ARG A 77 50.36 15.80 -7.89
C ARG A 77 49.16 15.66 -8.83
N ILE A 78 49.31 14.85 -9.88
CA ILE A 78 48.22 14.50 -10.81
C ILE A 78 47.14 13.74 -10.04
N ALA A 79 47.52 12.69 -9.29
CA ALA A 79 46.60 11.90 -8.49
C ALA A 79 45.86 12.74 -7.43
N ALA A 80 46.58 13.61 -6.72
CA ALA A 80 45.99 14.50 -5.73
C ALA A 80 44.98 15.50 -6.35
N GLY A 81 45.29 16.07 -7.53
CA GLY A 81 44.40 16.99 -8.23
C GLY A 81 43.10 16.32 -8.70
N VAL A 82 43.20 15.12 -9.28
CA VAL A 82 42.03 14.33 -9.70
C VAL A 82 41.17 13.95 -8.49
N ALA A 83 41.79 13.48 -7.40
CA ALA A 83 41.09 13.14 -6.18
C ALA A 83 40.35 14.36 -5.58
N ALA A 84 40.97 15.54 -5.60
CA ALA A 84 40.33 16.79 -5.16
C ALA A 84 39.11 17.16 -6.02
N CYS A 85 39.19 17.01 -7.34
CA CYS A 85 38.04 17.24 -8.23
C CYS A 85 36.88 16.25 -7.98
N ILE A 86 37.19 14.97 -7.79
CA ILE A 86 36.18 13.95 -7.46
C ILE A 86 35.53 14.26 -6.11
N ALA A 87 36.32 14.63 -5.10
CA ALA A 87 35.80 15.03 -3.79
C ALA A 87 34.88 16.24 -3.89
N LEU A 88 35.24 17.26 -4.67
CA LEU A 88 34.39 18.45 -4.90
C LEU A 88 33.05 18.05 -5.53
N LEU A 89 33.07 17.23 -6.59
CA LEU A 89 31.83 16.75 -7.23
C LEU A 89 30.95 15.93 -6.26
N ALA A 90 31.56 15.11 -5.40
CA ALA A 90 30.85 14.36 -4.38
C ALA A 90 30.19 15.28 -3.34
N VAL A 91 30.87 16.34 -2.89
CA VAL A 91 30.32 17.34 -1.96
C VAL A 91 29.16 18.11 -2.60
N VAL A 92 29.28 18.53 -3.86
CA VAL A 92 28.20 19.20 -4.60
C VAL A 92 26.98 18.28 -4.73
N LYS A 93 27.20 17.00 -5.06
CA LYS A 93 26.11 16.01 -5.10
C LYS A 93 25.44 15.80 -3.76
N TYR A 94 26.23 15.66 -2.70
CA TYR A 94 25.73 15.43 -1.36
C TYR A 94 24.88 16.60 -0.86
N THR A 95 25.35 17.83 -1.06
CA THR A 95 24.64 19.05 -0.65
C THR A 95 23.33 19.25 -1.44
N ALA A 96 23.35 19.01 -2.75
CA ALA A 96 22.14 19.04 -3.58
C ALA A 96 21.11 17.98 -3.14
N TYR A 97 21.56 16.73 -2.93
CA TYR A 97 20.71 15.64 -2.45
C TYR A 97 20.11 15.96 -1.08
N ARG A 98 20.92 16.42 -0.13
CA ARG A 98 20.50 16.74 1.24
C ARG A 98 19.45 17.85 1.25
N THR A 99 19.66 18.91 0.47
CA THR A 99 18.73 20.03 0.35
C THR A 99 17.41 19.59 -0.28
N GLY A 100 17.47 18.81 -1.36
CA GLY A 100 16.29 18.22 -2.00
C GLY A 100 15.48 17.31 -1.06
N GLN A 101 16.18 16.45 -0.31
CA GLN A 101 15.57 15.56 0.67
C GLN A 101 14.87 16.33 1.80
N TRP A 102 15.46 17.42 2.28
CA TRP A 102 14.83 18.27 3.29
C TRP A 102 13.56 18.92 2.75
N ASN A 103 13.63 19.52 1.57
CA ASN A 103 12.46 20.16 0.95
C ASN A 103 11.32 19.15 0.74
N ARG A 104 11.64 17.94 0.23
CA ARG A 104 10.69 16.83 0.07
C ARG A 104 10.05 16.43 1.39
N SER A 105 10.83 16.36 2.47
CA SER A 105 10.32 16.02 3.80
C SER A 105 9.36 17.06 4.36
N ARG A 106 9.57 18.35 4.04
CA ARG A 106 8.63 19.42 4.42
C ARG A 106 7.32 19.31 3.65
N GLN A 107 7.41 19.10 2.33
CA GLN A 107 6.24 18.96 1.46
C GLN A 107 5.42 17.69 1.79
N SER A 108 6.08 16.55 2.05
CA SER A 108 5.38 15.32 2.43
C SER A 108 4.62 15.47 3.75
N ARG A 109 5.18 16.18 4.73
CA ARG A 109 4.48 16.52 5.98
C ARG A 109 3.27 17.42 5.74
N LYS A 110 3.39 18.43 4.86
CA LYS A 110 2.26 19.29 4.49
C LYS A 110 1.14 18.48 3.83
N LEU A 111 1.51 17.58 2.93
CA LEU A 111 0.58 16.69 2.24
C LEU A 111 -0.12 15.71 3.20
N ALA A 112 0.60 15.16 4.17
CA ALA A 112 0.01 14.34 5.24
C ALA A 112 -1.00 15.13 6.09
N LYS A 113 -0.67 16.38 6.44
CA LYS A 113 -1.58 17.28 7.17
C LYS A 113 -2.85 17.59 6.36
N LEU A 114 -2.71 17.87 5.05
CA LEU A 114 -3.86 18.12 4.18
C LEU A 114 -4.77 16.90 4.06
N ARG A 115 -4.21 15.69 3.95
CA ARG A 115 -5.00 14.45 3.94
C ARG A 115 -5.71 14.20 5.28
N ALA A 116 -5.05 14.47 6.40
CA ALA A 116 -5.67 14.38 7.71
C ALA A 116 -6.83 15.38 7.85
N LEU A 117 -6.63 16.62 7.39
CA LEU A 117 -7.67 17.65 7.39
C LEU A 117 -8.84 17.28 6.48
N HIS A 118 -8.56 16.71 5.30
CA HIS A 118 -9.60 16.18 4.40
C HIS A 118 -10.44 15.10 5.10
N GLN A 119 -9.80 14.15 5.79
CA GLN A 119 -10.49 13.09 6.52
C GLN A 119 -11.33 13.65 7.68
N GLU A 120 -10.76 14.56 8.46
CA GLU A 120 -11.45 15.24 9.57
C GLU A 120 -12.71 15.99 9.09
N LYS A 121 -12.61 16.69 7.96
CA LYS A 121 -13.75 17.41 7.36
C LYS A 121 -14.82 16.46 6.86
N LEU A 122 -14.44 15.32 6.29
CA LEU A 122 -15.35 14.29 5.83
C LEU A 122 -16.08 13.62 6.99
N GLU A 123 -15.40 13.39 8.11
CA GLU A 123 -16.00 12.88 9.36
C GLU A 123 -16.96 13.91 9.98
N LYS A 124 -16.59 15.19 10.05
CA LYS A 124 -17.48 16.26 10.50
C LYS A 124 -18.75 16.36 9.65
N LEU A 125 -18.62 16.24 8.33
CA LEU A 125 -19.79 16.20 7.44
C LEU A 125 -20.70 14.99 7.75
N LYS A 126 -20.13 13.80 7.98
CA LYS A 126 -20.90 12.59 8.34
C LYS A 126 -21.61 12.73 9.68
N GLU A 127 -20.96 13.36 10.65
CA GLU A 127 -21.54 13.64 11.97
C GLU A 127 -22.70 14.64 11.85
N GLU A 128 -22.49 15.80 11.23
CA GLU A 128 -23.52 16.83 11.07
C GLU A 128 -24.73 16.36 10.24
N THR A 129 -24.51 15.44 9.30
CA THR A 129 -25.59 14.86 8.49
C THR A 129 -26.24 13.63 9.11
N ASN A 130 -25.83 13.22 10.32
CA ASN A 130 -26.23 11.97 10.95
C ASN A 130 -26.12 10.76 10.01
N TYR A 131 -25.11 10.77 9.12
CA TYR A 131 -24.97 9.82 8.03
C TYR A 131 -24.98 8.38 8.53
N HIS A 132 -24.28 8.09 9.64
CA HIS A 132 -24.22 6.73 10.19
C HIS A 132 -25.58 6.25 10.70
N ALA A 133 -26.33 7.12 11.37
CA ALA A 133 -27.67 6.79 11.86
C ALA A 133 -28.62 6.55 10.68
N THR A 134 -28.67 7.47 9.71
CA THR A 134 -29.53 7.33 8.53
C THR A 134 -29.12 6.15 7.65
N ASN A 135 -27.81 5.93 7.44
CA ASN A 135 -27.31 4.80 6.65
C ASN A 135 -27.63 3.46 7.31
N SER A 136 -27.52 3.36 8.64
CA SER A 136 -27.90 2.14 9.37
C SER A 136 -29.40 1.82 9.23
N ILE A 137 -30.26 2.85 9.26
CA ILE A 137 -31.70 2.70 9.04
C ILE A 137 -31.97 2.28 7.60
N ILE A 138 -31.39 2.98 6.62
CA ILE A 138 -31.54 2.63 5.20
C ILE A 138 -31.09 1.20 4.96
N GLN A 139 -29.94 0.77 5.49
CA GLN A 139 -29.46 -0.60 5.35
C GLN A 139 -30.46 -1.62 5.90
N ARG A 140 -30.95 -1.42 7.13
CA ARG A 140 -31.96 -2.28 7.77
C ARG A 140 -33.24 -2.40 6.93
N PHE A 141 -33.78 -1.29 6.44
CA PHE A 141 -35.04 -1.29 5.69
C PHE A 141 -34.89 -1.61 4.20
N SER A 142 -33.69 -1.43 3.63
CA SER A 142 -33.41 -1.77 2.23
C SER A 142 -33.12 -3.25 2.00
N GLN A 143 -32.64 -3.97 3.02
CA GLN A 143 -32.23 -5.37 2.90
C GLN A 143 -33.27 -6.40 3.37
N GLY A 144 -34.44 -5.95 3.84
CA GLY A 144 -35.48 -6.84 4.37
C GLY A 144 -35.14 -7.34 5.78
N GLU A 145 -36.16 -7.45 6.61
CA GLU A 145 -36.07 -7.65 8.07
C GLU A 145 -35.28 -8.91 8.46
N ASP A 146 -35.35 -9.98 7.64
CA ASP A 146 -34.72 -11.28 7.93
C ASP A 146 -33.22 -11.41 7.57
N GLN A 147 -32.64 -10.52 6.75
CA GLN A 147 -31.22 -10.65 6.34
C GLN A 147 -30.29 -9.68 7.05
N SER A 148 -30.82 -8.64 7.70
CA SER A 148 -30.00 -7.58 8.28
C SER A 148 -29.45 -7.92 9.66
N GLU A 149 -30.19 -8.67 10.49
CA GLU A 149 -29.67 -9.20 11.75
C GLU A 149 -28.59 -10.24 11.48
N ASP A 150 -28.86 -11.19 10.58
CA ASP A 150 -27.87 -12.20 10.18
C ASP A 150 -26.64 -11.57 9.52
N ALA A 151 -26.78 -10.58 8.63
CA ALA A 151 -25.63 -9.92 8.01
C ALA A 151 -24.86 -9.00 8.98
N MET A 152 -25.53 -8.33 9.92
CA MET A 152 -24.87 -7.53 10.95
C MET A 152 -24.13 -8.42 11.95
N ILE A 153 -24.73 -9.54 12.33
CA ILE A 153 -24.10 -10.55 13.19
C ILE A 153 -22.94 -11.23 12.44
N LEU A 154 -23.11 -11.62 11.17
CA LEU A 154 -22.02 -12.19 10.36
C LEU A 154 -20.87 -11.20 10.16
N MET A 155 -21.18 -9.93 9.90
CA MET A 155 -20.14 -8.91 9.72
C MET A 155 -19.42 -8.63 11.03
N ASP A 156 -20.12 -8.59 12.17
CA ASP A 156 -19.48 -8.40 13.47
C ASP A 156 -18.68 -9.65 13.91
N GLU A 157 -19.14 -10.85 13.56
CA GLU A 157 -18.43 -12.12 13.78
C GLU A 157 -17.17 -12.22 12.89
N GLU A 158 -17.29 -11.96 11.58
CA GLU A 158 -16.17 -11.97 10.64
C GLU A 158 -15.12 -10.89 10.99
N LEU A 159 -15.57 -9.68 11.36
CA LEU A 159 -14.67 -8.61 11.76
C LEU A 159 -13.93 -8.96 13.05
N ARG A 160 -14.63 -9.56 14.02
CA ARG A 160 -14.05 -10.04 15.28
C ARG A 160 -13.03 -11.15 15.06
N ASP A 161 -13.31 -12.07 14.15
CA ASP A 161 -12.37 -13.13 13.77
C ASP A 161 -11.15 -12.57 13.05
N LYS A 162 -11.31 -11.55 12.19
CA LYS A 162 -10.18 -10.84 11.58
C LYS A 162 -9.34 -10.09 12.61
N TYR A 163 -9.96 -9.49 13.63
CA TYR A 163 -9.23 -8.87 14.73
C TYR A 163 -8.45 -9.89 15.57
N ARG A 164 -9.02 -11.08 15.83
CA ARG A 164 -8.33 -12.18 16.51
C ARG A 164 -7.13 -12.69 15.70
N GLU A 165 -7.30 -12.89 14.40
CA GLU A 165 -6.22 -13.32 13.50
C GLU A 165 -5.07 -12.30 13.50
N LEU A 166 -5.39 -11.01 13.49
CA LEU A 166 -4.38 -9.94 13.58
C LEU A 166 -3.69 -9.87 14.96
N SER A 167 -4.42 -10.13 16.06
CA SER A 167 -3.80 -10.19 17.38
C SER A 167 -2.86 -11.39 17.51
N ASP A 168 -3.26 -12.55 17.00
CA ASP A 168 -2.45 -13.77 17.05
C ASP A 168 -1.15 -13.59 16.25
N LEU A 169 -1.22 -12.99 15.05
CA LEU A 169 -0.04 -12.67 14.25
C LEU A 169 0.90 -11.67 14.95
N LYS A 170 0.34 -10.72 15.71
CA LYS A 170 1.12 -9.76 16.50
C LYS A 170 1.83 -10.44 17.68
N ASP A 171 1.16 -11.35 18.35
CA ASP A 171 1.73 -12.11 19.47
C ASP A 171 2.80 -13.11 18.99
N GLU A 172 2.59 -13.73 17.83
CA GLU A 172 3.57 -14.60 17.16
C GLU A 172 4.84 -13.81 16.75
N LEU A 173 4.68 -12.58 16.23
CA LEU A 173 5.82 -11.68 15.97
C LEU A 173 6.59 -11.36 17.27
N ALA A 174 5.87 -11.10 18.36
CA ALA A 174 6.49 -10.78 19.65
C ALA A 174 7.32 -11.97 20.18
N GLN A 175 6.80 -13.20 20.03
CA GLN A 175 7.53 -14.43 20.37
C GLN A 175 8.77 -14.62 19.50
N PHE A 176 8.67 -14.45 18.17
CA PHE A 176 9.83 -14.54 17.28
C PHE A 176 10.91 -13.49 17.54
N LYS A 177 10.51 -12.32 18.04
CA LYS A 177 11.44 -11.29 18.47
C LYS A 177 12.16 -11.65 19.77
N GLN A 178 11.51 -12.38 20.67
CA GLN A 178 12.07 -12.80 21.94
C GLN A 178 12.96 -14.04 21.82
N GLU A 179 12.68 -14.92 20.86
CA GLU A 179 13.43 -16.15 20.59
C GLU A 179 14.62 -15.97 19.61
N ASP A 180 14.91 -14.75 19.15
CA ASP A 180 15.97 -14.39 18.19
C ASP A 180 15.96 -15.17 16.84
N LYS A 181 14.84 -15.87 16.59
CA LYS A 181 14.50 -16.62 15.37
C LYS A 181 14.36 -15.72 14.13
N LEU A 182 14.26 -14.41 14.34
CA LEU A 182 14.32 -13.41 13.28
C LEU A 182 15.67 -13.38 12.56
N ASN A 183 16.74 -14.02 13.04
CA ASN A 183 18.00 -14.08 12.30
C ASN A 183 18.01 -15.13 11.18
N ASP A 184 17.21 -16.20 11.30
CA ASP A 184 17.07 -17.21 10.25
C ASP A 184 16.14 -16.70 9.14
N LYS A 185 16.68 -16.60 7.92
CA LYS A 185 15.93 -16.16 6.72
C LYS A 185 14.74 -17.07 6.44
N LYS A 186 14.85 -18.37 6.71
CA LYS A 186 13.83 -19.36 6.36
C LYS A 186 12.59 -19.26 7.26
N GLU A 187 12.77 -18.93 8.54
CA GLU A 187 11.65 -18.74 9.47
C GLU A 187 10.94 -17.41 9.25
N ARG A 188 11.69 -16.35 8.93
CA ARG A 188 11.11 -15.06 8.52
C ARG A 188 10.24 -15.21 7.27
N ASP A 189 10.74 -15.83 6.21
CA ASP A 189 10.01 -15.93 4.94
C ASP A 189 8.70 -16.71 5.13
N LYS A 190 8.70 -17.80 5.92
CA LYS A 190 7.47 -18.53 6.28
C LYS A 190 6.45 -17.69 7.03
N TRP A 191 6.90 -16.88 7.99
CA TRP A 191 6.01 -15.99 8.73
C TRP A 191 5.44 -14.88 7.82
N PHE A 192 6.28 -14.30 6.95
CA PHE A 192 5.83 -13.31 5.97
C PHE A 192 4.79 -13.89 5.00
N ASP A 193 5.00 -15.10 4.50
CA ASP A 193 4.04 -15.79 3.63
C ASP A 193 2.70 -16.03 4.33
N LYS A 194 2.72 -16.40 5.63
CA LYS A 194 1.52 -16.57 6.46
C LYS A 194 0.74 -15.26 6.60
N VAL A 195 1.44 -14.14 6.88
CA VAL A 195 0.85 -12.81 6.98
C VAL A 195 0.27 -12.34 5.64
N ILE A 196 0.99 -12.56 4.54
CA ILE A 196 0.51 -12.22 3.20
C ILE A 196 -0.74 -13.03 2.87
N ASN A 197 -0.77 -14.32 3.20
CA ASN A 197 -1.92 -15.18 2.92
C ASN A 197 -3.17 -14.78 3.74
N ALA A 198 -2.98 -14.39 5.00
CA ALA A 198 -4.03 -13.85 5.86
C ALA A 198 -4.59 -12.52 5.34
N LEU A 199 -3.70 -11.59 4.93
CA LEU A 199 -4.06 -10.28 4.36
C LEU A 199 -4.70 -10.39 2.97
N ALA A 200 -4.29 -11.37 2.17
CA ALA A 200 -4.84 -11.63 0.84
C ALA A 200 -6.17 -12.40 0.87
N GLY A 201 -6.65 -12.80 2.05
CA GLY A 201 -7.92 -13.53 2.20
C GLY A 201 -7.86 -14.98 1.71
N GLY A 202 -6.68 -15.61 1.72
CA GLY A 202 -6.46 -16.93 1.11
C GLY A 202 -7.32 -18.06 1.71
N ASP A 203 -7.71 -17.96 2.97
CA ASP A 203 -8.45 -19.04 3.66
C ASP A 203 -9.96 -19.08 3.35
N THR A 204 -10.55 -17.99 2.84
CA THR A 204 -11.98 -17.98 2.47
C THR A 204 -12.22 -18.69 1.13
N VAL A 205 -11.30 -18.56 0.17
CA VAL A 205 -11.42 -19.18 -1.15
C VAL A 205 -11.04 -20.67 -1.11
N ASN A 206 -10.05 -21.05 -0.30
CA ASN A 206 -9.50 -22.41 -0.26
C ASN A 206 -10.41 -23.43 0.44
N ARG A 207 -11.28 -22.98 1.37
CA ARG A 207 -12.30 -23.83 2.00
C ARG A 207 -13.54 -24.01 1.12
N MET A 208 -13.77 -23.09 0.18
CA MET A 208 -14.93 -23.13 -0.71
C MET A 208 -14.76 -24.14 -1.85
N PHE A 209 -13.56 -24.28 -2.42
CA PHE A 209 -13.28 -25.19 -3.54
C PHE A 209 -12.22 -26.22 -3.19
N LEU A 210 -12.64 -27.46 -2.89
CA LEU A 210 -11.70 -28.55 -2.63
C LEU A 210 -11.48 -29.37 -3.91
N PRO A 211 -10.23 -29.59 -4.36
CA PRO A 211 -9.98 -30.41 -5.54
C PRO A 211 -10.38 -31.86 -5.29
N ILE A 212 -11.07 -32.47 -6.25
CA ILE A 212 -11.47 -33.88 -6.18
C ILE A 212 -10.36 -34.74 -6.79
N ALA A 213 -9.75 -35.57 -5.95
CA ALA A 213 -8.80 -36.59 -6.39
C ALA A 213 -9.46 -37.97 -6.28
N CYS A 214 -9.41 -38.76 -7.36
CA CYS A 214 -9.99 -40.10 -7.31
C CYS A 214 -9.22 -40.98 -6.30
N PRO A 215 -9.87 -41.63 -5.33
CA PRO A 215 -9.19 -42.46 -4.34
C PRO A 215 -8.52 -43.70 -4.96
N LYS A 216 -9.08 -44.22 -6.07
CA LYS A 216 -8.58 -45.42 -6.75
C LYS A 216 -7.34 -45.16 -7.63
N CYS A 217 -7.41 -44.21 -8.56
CA CYS A 217 -6.32 -43.96 -9.52
C CYS A 217 -5.45 -42.74 -9.17
N LYS A 218 -5.82 -41.95 -8.16
CA LYS A 218 -5.16 -40.69 -7.73
C LYS A 218 -5.04 -39.62 -8.81
N ALA A 219 -5.68 -39.80 -9.97
CA ALA A 219 -5.72 -38.79 -11.01
C ALA A 219 -6.59 -37.60 -10.55
N GLN A 220 -6.06 -36.39 -10.74
CA GLN A 220 -6.79 -35.14 -10.55
C GLN A 220 -7.33 -34.70 -11.91
N THR A 221 -8.65 -34.63 -12.05
CA THR A 221 -9.32 -34.30 -13.33
C THR A 221 -9.67 -32.82 -13.44
N GLY A 222 -9.03 -31.96 -12.64
CA GLY A 222 -9.36 -30.53 -12.56
C GLY A 222 -10.77 -30.22 -12.04
N ALA A 223 -11.45 -31.20 -11.45
CA ALA A 223 -12.77 -31.04 -10.86
C ALA A 223 -12.64 -30.61 -9.39
N TYR A 224 -13.51 -29.69 -8.96
CA TYR A 224 -13.54 -29.15 -7.61
C TYR A 224 -14.93 -29.40 -7.00
N ARG A 225 -14.97 -29.72 -5.70
CA ARG A 225 -16.21 -29.76 -4.90
C ARG A 225 -16.40 -28.41 -4.20
N LEU A 226 -17.64 -27.92 -4.19
CA LEU A 226 -18.02 -26.83 -3.31
C LEU A 226 -18.23 -27.39 -1.89
N GLY A 227 -17.66 -26.71 -0.89
CA GLY A 227 -17.84 -27.09 0.52
C GLY A 227 -19.31 -27.28 0.91
N ASN A 228 -19.59 -28.32 1.71
CA ASN A 228 -20.90 -28.69 2.27
C ASN A 228 -22.01 -29.22 1.33
N LEU A 229 -21.76 -29.39 0.04
CA LEU A 229 -22.76 -30.00 -0.88
C LEU A 229 -22.46 -31.48 -1.16
N ALA A 230 -23.46 -32.34 -0.94
CA ALA A 230 -23.37 -33.75 -1.34
C ALA A 230 -23.34 -33.85 -2.87
N PHE A 231 -22.34 -34.53 -3.42
CA PHE A 231 -22.19 -34.71 -4.86
C PHE A 231 -21.82 -36.16 -5.19
N ARG A 232 -22.20 -36.61 -6.39
CA ARG A 232 -21.86 -37.94 -6.90
C ARG A 232 -20.67 -37.80 -7.85
N TYR A 233 -19.49 -38.24 -7.43
CA TYR A 233 -18.31 -38.28 -8.28
C TYR A 233 -18.21 -39.60 -9.04
N VAL A 234 -17.93 -39.52 -10.35
CA VAL A 234 -17.51 -40.66 -11.17
C VAL A 234 -16.21 -40.27 -11.87
N CYS A 235 -15.14 -41.02 -11.61
CA CYS A 235 -13.84 -40.75 -12.20
C CYS A 235 -13.85 -41.06 -13.70
N PRO A 236 -13.54 -40.10 -14.60
CA PRO A 236 -13.49 -40.32 -16.04
C PRO A 236 -12.33 -41.21 -16.50
N VAL A 237 -11.28 -41.37 -15.67
CA VAL A 237 -10.08 -42.13 -16.03
C VAL A 237 -10.22 -43.62 -15.69
N CYS A 238 -10.82 -43.96 -14.55
CA CYS A 238 -10.90 -45.35 -14.08
C CYS A 238 -12.33 -45.86 -13.82
N GLY A 239 -13.35 -45.03 -14.05
CA GLY A 239 -14.75 -45.38 -13.86
C GLY A 239 -15.18 -45.59 -12.40
N TYR A 240 -14.34 -45.24 -11.43
CA TYR A 240 -14.69 -45.36 -10.01
C TYR A 240 -15.80 -44.37 -9.64
N ALA A 241 -16.92 -44.89 -9.12
CA ALA A 241 -18.01 -44.10 -8.58
C ALA A 241 -17.95 -44.13 -7.05
N GLU A 242 -17.96 -42.95 -6.43
CA GLU A 242 -17.96 -42.83 -4.97
C GLU A 242 -19.34 -43.31 -4.42
N PRO A 243 -19.38 -44.25 -3.45
CA PRO A 243 -20.63 -44.66 -2.81
C PRO A 243 -21.21 -43.49 -2.01
N GLN A 244 -22.54 -43.33 -2.06
CA GLN A 244 -23.25 -42.20 -1.43
C GLN A 244 -22.91 -42.12 0.07
N GLN A 245 -22.29 -41.01 0.49
CA GLN A 245 -22.21 -40.66 1.90
C GLN A 245 -23.47 -39.88 2.28
N ALA A 246 -24.19 -40.36 3.29
CA ALA A 246 -25.30 -39.63 3.89
C ALA A 246 -24.81 -38.26 4.43
N PRO A 247 -25.63 -37.21 4.37
CA PRO A 247 -25.25 -35.90 4.88
C PRO A 247 -24.85 -36.01 6.36
N VAL A 248 -23.69 -35.47 6.69
CA VAL A 248 -23.21 -35.37 8.08
C VAL A 248 -24.14 -34.39 8.78
N GLU A 249 -24.99 -34.89 9.68
CA GLU A 249 -25.79 -34.04 10.56
C GLU A 249 -24.86 -33.09 11.33
N GLU A 250 -25.11 -31.80 11.13
CA GLU A 250 -24.48 -30.69 11.82
C GLU A 250 -24.81 -30.80 13.32
N LYS A 251 -23.85 -31.31 14.09
CA LYS A 251 -24.01 -31.44 15.54
C LYS A 251 -23.88 -30.06 16.16
N SER A 252 -25.02 -29.45 16.45
CA SER A 252 -25.15 -28.18 17.17
C SER A 252 -24.31 -28.19 18.46
N ARG A 253 -23.41 -27.22 18.57
CA ARG A 253 -22.77 -26.83 19.83
C ARG A 253 -22.41 -25.36 19.81
#